data_AF-A0A3D2Z2H0-F1
#
_entry.id   AF-A0A3D2Z2H0-F1
#
_cell.length_a   1.000
_cell.length_b   1.000
_cell.length_c   1.000
_cell.angle_alpha   90.00
_cell.angle_beta   90.00
_cell.angle_gamma   90.00
#
_symmetry.space_group_name_H-M   'P 1'
#
loop_
_entity.id
_entity.type
_entity.pdbx_description
1 polymer ?
#
loop_
_entity_poly.entity_id
_entity_poly.type
_entity_poly.pdbx_seq_one_letter_code
_entity_poly.pdbx_strand_id
1 'polypeptide(L)'
;MYQPAVQIVGVGQRVAHNHIHDAPHMAVQFAGNDHVIEFNDVHHVCLESNDAGAVYSGRDWTWRGTVIRFNKFWEITGFEDRGCVGVYLDDMLFGTHVHGNLFWRVTRATVIGGGQDCVFENNVYARAMNWAAYHVATTMKQRLDEMPIQDPVWARKYPELLRIWEDEPAAPKGNIIRHNVSQGGDFDGVRADAARYVELTGNLVADDVEFSGRPPHSFALRRDSPAWALGFEAIPEDRIGPRH
;
A
#
# COMPACT_ATOMS: atom_id res chain seq x y z
N MET A 1 -18.14 3.83 -12.96
CA MET A 1 -17.01 4.70 -13.37
C MET A 1 -16.23 5.01 -12.10
N TYR A 2 -14.90 4.97 -12.11
CA TYR A 2 -14.11 5.38 -10.93
C TYR A 2 -14.18 6.90 -10.75
N GLN A 3 -14.36 7.34 -9.50
CA GLN A 3 -14.55 8.76 -9.18
C GLN A 3 -13.70 9.14 -7.95
N PRO A 4 -12.36 9.19 -8.09
CA PRO A 4 -11.47 9.59 -7.01
C PRO A 4 -11.69 11.05 -6.59
N ALA A 5 -11.39 11.39 -5.34
CA ALA A 5 -11.30 12.79 -4.92
C ALA A 5 -10.09 13.51 -5.57
N VAL A 6 -8.96 12.81 -5.72
CA VAL A 6 -7.78 13.29 -6.46
C VAL A 6 -7.31 12.21 -7.44
N GLN A 7 -7.18 12.57 -8.72
CA GLN A 7 -6.54 11.72 -9.73
C GLN A 7 -5.19 12.33 -10.13
N ILE A 8 -4.12 11.54 -10.07
CA ILE A 8 -2.81 11.91 -10.60
C ILE A 8 -2.42 10.95 -11.75
N VAL A 9 -1.96 11.51 -12.86
CA VAL A 9 -1.59 10.78 -14.08
C VAL A 9 -0.31 11.39 -14.66
N GLY A 10 0.74 10.60 -14.82
CA GLY A 10 1.98 11.01 -15.49
C GLY A 10 3.24 10.66 -14.70
N VAL A 11 4.05 11.66 -14.33
CA VAL A 11 5.31 11.46 -13.60
C VAL A 11 5.48 12.56 -12.55
N GLY A 12 5.97 12.21 -11.35
CA GLY A 12 6.48 13.19 -10.38
C GLY A 12 5.44 14.03 -9.65
N GLN A 13 4.14 13.76 -9.83
CA GLN A 13 3.08 14.51 -9.14
C GLN A 13 3.01 14.18 -7.64
N ARG A 14 2.64 15.17 -6.82
CA ARG A 14 2.63 15.09 -5.36
C ARG A 14 1.26 15.44 -4.78
N VAL A 15 0.71 14.56 -3.94
CA VAL A 15 -0.54 14.75 -3.18
C VAL A 15 -0.18 14.74 -1.70
N ALA A 16 -0.16 15.93 -1.07
CA ALA A 16 0.30 16.04 0.30
C ALA A 16 -0.42 17.07 1.15
N HIS A 17 -0.50 16.81 2.46
CA HIS A 17 -1.14 17.68 3.45
C HIS A 17 -2.61 17.98 3.14
N ASN A 18 -3.36 16.94 2.75
CA ASN A 18 -4.80 17.02 2.54
C ASN A 18 -5.55 16.35 3.70
N HIS A 19 -6.80 16.75 3.88
CA HIS A 19 -7.81 16.02 4.64
C HIS A 19 -8.87 15.57 3.63
N ILE A 20 -9.00 14.26 3.41
CA ILE A 20 -9.90 13.70 2.38
C ILE A 20 -10.88 12.75 3.07
N HIS A 21 -12.16 13.11 3.06
CA HIS A 21 -13.17 12.38 3.81
C HIS A 21 -14.58 12.41 3.20
N ASP A 22 -15.44 11.53 3.72
CA ASP A 22 -16.87 11.41 3.39
C ASP A 22 -17.14 11.27 1.88
N ALA A 23 -16.40 10.36 1.24
CA ALA A 23 -16.44 10.14 -0.21
C ALA A 23 -17.07 8.79 -0.59
N PRO A 24 -17.91 8.73 -1.64
CA PRO A 24 -18.51 7.48 -2.10
C PRO A 24 -17.49 6.49 -2.67
N HIS A 25 -16.33 7.00 -3.13
CA HIS A 25 -15.26 6.20 -3.73
C HIS A 25 -13.89 6.53 -3.12
N MET A 26 -12.80 6.33 -3.88
CA MET A 26 -11.41 6.39 -3.42
C MET A 26 -10.93 7.82 -3.16
N ALA A 27 -9.97 8.00 -2.24
CA ALA A 27 -9.38 9.31 -1.98
C ALA A 27 -8.38 9.72 -3.07
N VAL A 28 -7.44 8.83 -3.41
CA VAL A 28 -6.42 9.08 -4.44
C VAL A 28 -6.36 7.91 -5.43
N GLN A 29 -6.49 8.23 -6.71
CA GLN A 29 -6.09 7.33 -7.80
C GLN A 29 -4.79 7.82 -8.41
N PHE A 30 -3.84 6.92 -8.64
CA PHE A 30 -2.61 7.26 -9.38
C PHE A 30 -2.37 6.36 -10.59
N ALA A 31 -1.77 6.93 -11.63
CA ALA A 31 -1.36 6.23 -12.84
C ALA A 31 -0.05 6.82 -13.37
N GLY A 32 1.05 6.07 -13.27
CA GLY A 32 2.37 6.52 -13.72
C GLY A 32 3.45 6.42 -12.65
N ASN A 33 4.51 7.21 -12.82
CA ASN A 33 5.80 6.99 -12.16
C ASN A 33 6.17 8.07 -11.14
N ASP A 34 7.05 7.71 -10.20
CA ASP A 34 7.77 8.65 -9.34
C ASP A 34 6.84 9.61 -8.53
N HIS A 35 5.60 9.19 -8.26
CA HIS A 35 4.61 9.99 -7.51
C HIS A 35 4.87 9.99 -6.01
N VAL A 36 4.44 11.04 -5.29
CA VAL A 36 4.55 11.11 -3.83
C VAL A 36 3.18 11.41 -3.20
N ILE A 37 2.65 10.48 -2.42
CA ILE A 37 1.41 10.63 -1.66
C ILE A 37 1.78 10.64 -0.18
N GLU A 38 1.79 11.82 0.46
CA GLU A 38 2.35 11.96 1.82
C GLU A 38 1.62 12.89 2.77
N PHE A 39 1.63 12.57 4.08
CA PHE A 39 1.04 13.41 5.12
C PHE A 39 -0.45 13.74 4.92
N ASN A 40 -1.22 12.86 4.30
CA ASN A 40 -2.68 13.04 4.15
C ASN A 40 -3.42 12.35 5.31
N ASP A 41 -4.48 12.98 5.80
CA ASP A 41 -5.48 12.36 6.70
C ASP A 41 -6.68 11.91 5.86
N VAL A 42 -6.95 10.60 5.84
CA VAL A 42 -7.94 9.98 4.96
C VAL A 42 -8.87 9.07 5.76
N HIS A 43 -10.17 9.33 5.69
CA HIS A 43 -11.17 8.53 6.41
C HIS A 43 -12.55 8.54 5.79
N HIS A 44 -13.39 7.54 6.10
CA HIS A 44 -14.78 7.49 5.63
C HIS A 44 -14.85 7.67 4.09
N VAL A 45 -14.00 6.92 3.39
CA VAL A 45 -13.97 6.82 1.93
C VAL A 45 -14.36 5.41 1.49
N CYS A 46 -14.65 5.22 0.20
CA CYS A 46 -15.33 4.03 -0.33
C CYS A 46 -16.77 3.84 0.20
N LEU A 47 -17.47 4.89 0.63
CA LEU A 47 -18.76 4.75 1.30
C LEU A 47 -19.84 4.06 0.44
N GLU A 48 -19.74 4.11 -0.89
CA GLU A 48 -20.63 3.43 -1.84
C GLU A 48 -19.90 2.40 -2.71
N SER A 49 -18.70 1.96 -2.28
CA SER A 49 -17.85 1.04 -3.04
C SER A 49 -17.31 -0.08 -2.16
N ASN A 50 -17.28 -1.29 -2.72
CA ASN A 50 -16.54 -2.42 -2.21
C ASN A 50 -15.47 -2.81 -3.24
N ASP A 51 -14.39 -3.43 -2.79
CA ASP A 51 -13.24 -3.78 -3.64
C ASP A 51 -12.54 -2.57 -4.30
N ALA A 52 -12.44 -1.48 -3.54
CA ALA A 52 -11.64 -0.29 -3.87
C ALA A 52 -10.50 -0.11 -2.86
N GLY A 53 -9.63 0.88 -3.09
CA GLY A 53 -8.64 1.35 -2.12
C GLY A 53 -8.85 2.83 -1.81
N ALA A 54 -8.49 3.29 -0.61
CA ALA A 54 -8.44 4.71 -0.29
C ALA A 54 -7.36 5.40 -1.13
N VAL A 55 -6.17 4.79 -1.21
CA VAL A 55 -5.25 4.96 -2.34
C VAL A 55 -5.38 3.72 -3.22
N TYR A 56 -5.58 3.92 -4.52
CA TYR A 56 -5.77 2.85 -5.49
C TYR A 56 -4.96 3.08 -6.77
N SER A 57 -4.25 2.04 -7.21
CA SER A 57 -3.66 1.96 -8.54
C SER A 57 -3.47 0.49 -8.93
N GLY A 58 -3.22 0.22 -10.21
CA GLY A 58 -3.06 -1.15 -10.70
C GLY A 58 -2.99 -1.27 -12.20
N ARG A 59 -2.70 -2.50 -12.67
CA ARG A 59 -2.77 -2.93 -14.07
C ARG A 59 -1.71 -2.33 -15.00
N ASP A 60 -0.52 -2.01 -14.48
CA ASP A 60 0.64 -1.58 -15.27
C ASP A 60 1.94 -1.83 -14.49
N TRP A 61 2.88 -2.60 -15.06
CA TRP A 61 4.16 -2.97 -14.43
C TRP A 61 5.22 -1.86 -14.57
N THR A 62 4.95 -0.87 -15.43
CA THR A 62 5.84 0.23 -15.77
C THR A 62 5.70 1.43 -14.83
N TRP A 63 4.71 1.39 -13.93
CA TRP A 63 4.44 2.42 -12.93
C TRP A 63 5.23 2.12 -11.66
N ARG A 64 6.44 2.65 -11.56
CA ARG A 64 7.41 2.38 -10.47
C ARG A 64 7.86 3.68 -9.81
N GLY A 65 8.51 3.58 -8.65
CA GLY A 65 9.08 4.72 -7.93
C GLY A 65 8.05 5.57 -7.15
N THR A 66 6.77 5.20 -7.17
CA THR A 66 5.74 5.88 -6.38
C THR A 66 5.93 5.58 -4.89
N VAL A 67 5.91 6.62 -4.07
CA VAL A 67 6.07 6.54 -2.61
C VAL A 67 4.78 7.00 -1.92
N ILE A 68 4.19 6.13 -1.12
CA ILE A 68 3.02 6.40 -0.28
C ILE A 68 3.50 6.40 1.17
N ARG A 69 3.64 7.57 1.79
CA ARG A 69 4.26 7.66 3.12
C ARG A 69 3.64 8.60 4.13
N PHE A 70 3.73 8.25 5.41
CA PHE A 70 3.27 9.10 6.52
C PHE A 70 1.81 9.56 6.38
N ASN A 71 0.94 8.76 5.77
CA ASN A 71 -0.50 9.05 5.69
C ASN A 71 -1.23 8.34 6.85
N LYS A 72 -2.36 8.91 7.28
CA LYS A 72 -3.26 8.29 8.27
C LYS A 72 -4.54 7.83 7.57
N PHE A 73 -4.80 6.53 7.59
CA PHE A 73 -5.98 5.88 7.03
C PHE A 73 -6.82 5.32 8.16
N TRP A 74 -8.05 5.80 8.34
CA TRP A 74 -8.91 5.32 9.43
C TRP A 74 -10.38 5.26 9.05
N GLU A 75 -11.13 4.32 9.62
CA GLU A 75 -12.57 4.16 9.36
C GLU A 75 -12.86 3.97 7.84
N ILE A 76 -12.18 2.99 7.24
CA ILE A 76 -12.27 2.69 5.79
C ILE A 76 -12.74 1.25 5.64
N THR A 77 -14.06 1.06 5.69
CA THR A 77 -14.67 -0.27 5.76
C THR A 77 -15.42 -0.71 4.50
N GLY A 78 -15.69 0.20 3.57
CA GLY A 78 -16.46 -0.05 2.35
C GLY A 78 -17.98 0.02 2.56
N PHE A 79 -18.74 -0.01 1.46
CA PHE A 79 -20.20 0.06 1.50
C PHE A 79 -20.81 -1.09 2.31
N GLU A 80 -21.60 -0.73 3.33
CA GLU A 80 -22.21 -1.65 4.32
C GLU A 80 -21.19 -2.53 5.07
N ASP A 81 -19.99 -1.98 5.35
CA ASP A 81 -18.84 -2.67 5.98
C ASP A 81 -18.35 -3.92 5.22
N ARG A 82 -18.70 -4.08 3.94
CA ARG A 82 -18.39 -5.29 3.13
C ARG A 82 -16.97 -5.32 2.55
N GLY A 83 -16.17 -4.27 2.76
CA GLY A 83 -14.72 -4.28 2.55
C GLY A 83 -14.20 -3.30 1.51
N CYS A 84 -13.43 -2.32 1.99
CA CYS A 84 -12.48 -1.55 1.20
C CYS A 84 -11.04 -1.76 1.72
N VAL A 85 -10.05 -1.26 0.97
CA VAL A 85 -8.62 -1.32 1.30
C VAL A 85 -8.11 0.09 1.67
N GLY A 86 -7.09 0.20 2.53
CA GLY A 86 -6.37 1.45 2.75
C GLY A 86 -5.50 1.81 1.55
N VAL A 87 -4.42 1.06 1.32
CA VAL A 87 -3.58 1.16 0.12
C VAL A 87 -3.75 -0.12 -0.71
N TYR A 88 -4.42 0.00 -1.86
CA TYR A 88 -4.61 -1.10 -2.79
C TYR A 88 -3.68 -0.93 -4.00
N LEU A 89 -2.64 -1.75 -4.04
CA LEU A 89 -1.76 -1.93 -5.19
C LEU A 89 -2.33 -3.11 -6.00
N ASP A 90 -3.42 -2.85 -6.72
CA ASP A 90 -4.23 -3.87 -7.40
C ASP A 90 -3.55 -4.41 -8.67
N ASP A 91 -3.99 -5.59 -9.13
CA ASP A 91 -3.63 -6.20 -10.41
C ASP A 91 -2.18 -5.92 -10.87
N MET A 92 -1.21 -6.58 -10.24
CA MET A 92 0.20 -6.54 -10.59
C MET A 92 0.85 -5.16 -10.62
N LEU A 93 0.45 -4.21 -9.77
CA LEU A 93 1.23 -2.98 -9.60
C LEU A 93 2.57 -3.29 -8.90
N PHE A 94 3.69 -2.83 -9.46
CA PHE A 94 5.03 -3.15 -8.97
C PHE A 94 5.75 -1.90 -8.39
N GLY A 95 6.86 -2.11 -7.69
CA GLY A 95 7.86 -1.05 -7.42
C GLY A 95 7.35 0.18 -6.67
N THR A 96 6.35 0.02 -5.79
CA THR A 96 5.79 1.07 -4.94
C THR A 96 6.30 0.92 -3.50
N HIS A 97 6.71 2.02 -2.88
CA HIS A 97 7.16 2.04 -1.47
C HIS A 97 6.05 2.59 -0.58
N VAL A 98 5.47 1.72 0.25
CA VAL A 98 4.44 2.05 1.24
C VAL A 98 5.11 2.11 2.61
N HIS A 99 5.44 3.32 3.08
CA HIS A 99 6.31 3.51 4.24
C HIS A 99 5.74 4.42 5.33
N GLY A 100 5.80 4.02 6.59
CA GLY A 100 5.45 4.91 7.71
C GLY A 100 3.98 5.33 7.77
N ASN A 101 3.05 4.58 7.16
CA ASN A 101 1.61 4.90 7.18
C ASN A 101 0.92 4.29 8.40
N LEU A 102 -0.19 4.89 8.81
CA LEU A 102 -0.98 4.52 9.99
C LEU A 102 -2.35 4.01 9.53
N PHE A 103 -2.75 2.82 9.96
CA PHE A 103 -4.02 2.19 9.60
C PHE A 103 -4.83 1.82 10.84
N TRP A 104 -6.03 2.37 11.00
CA TRP A 104 -6.95 2.06 12.12
C TRP A 104 -8.37 1.74 11.64
N ARG A 105 -8.87 0.55 11.98
CA ARG A 105 -10.21 0.08 11.55
C ARG A 105 -10.41 0.24 10.04
N VAL A 106 -9.48 -0.34 9.29
CA VAL A 106 -9.48 -0.41 7.82
C VAL A 106 -9.64 -1.88 7.45
N THR A 107 -10.65 -2.24 6.65
CA THR A 107 -10.98 -3.67 6.43
C THR A 107 -9.81 -4.47 5.89
N ARG A 108 -9.02 -3.91 4.97
CA ARG A 108 -7.67 -4.41 4.60
C ARG A 108 -6.72 -3.22 4.59
N ALA A 109 -5.71 -3.18 5.46
CA ALA A 109 -4.83 -2.02 5.49
C ALA A 109 -4.07 -1.82 4.17
N THR A 110 -3.44 -2.88 3.69
CA THR A 110 -2.61 -2.91 2.47
C THR A 110 -2.87 -4.18 1.69
N VAL A 111 -3.01 -4.09 0.36
CA VAL A 111 -3.14 -5.26 -0.52
C VAL A 111 -2.17 -5.13 -1.70
N ILE A 112 -1.42 -6.20 -1.95
CA ILE A 112 -0.60 -6.40 -3.14
C ILE A 112 -1.33 -7.41 -4.05
N GLY A 113 -1.89 -6.96 -5.17
CA GLY A 113 -2.62 -7.78 -6.14
C GLY A 113 -1.69 -8.60 -7.04
N GLY A 114 -0.74 -9.35 -6.47
CA GLY A 114 0.29 -10.10 -7.20
C GLY A 114 1.52 -9.28 -7.62
N GLY A 115 1.59 -8.01 -7.23
CA GLY A 115 2.72 -7.12 -7.45
C GLY A 115 4.09 -7.67 -6.99
N GLN A 116 5.17 -7.12 -7.57
CA GLN A 116 6.57 -7.42 -7.26
C GLN A 116 7.33 -6.13 -6.89
N ASP A 117 8.48 -6.28 -6.24
CA ASP A 117 9.36 -5.18 -5.78
C ASP A 117 8.67 -4.10 -4.93
N CYS A 118 7.53 -4.42 -4.30
CA CYS A 118 6.85 -3.49 -3.41
C CYS A 118 7.44 -3.59 -2.00
N VAL A 119 7.70 -2.44 -1.39
CA VAL A 119 8.29 -2.36 -0.06
C VAL A 119 7.24 -1.83 0.90
N PHE A 120 6.90 -2.63 1.92
CA PHE A 120 5.97 -2.29 2.99
C PHE A 120 6.77 -2.18 4.28
N GLU A 121 7.09 -0.95 4.65
CA GLU A 121 8.10 -0.67 5.68
C GLU A 121 7.60 0.29 6.74
N ASN A 122 7.84 -0.02 8.02
CA ASN A 122 7.58 0.92 9.11
C ASN A 122 6.11 1.38 9.25
N ASN A 123 5.15 0.63 8.72
CA ASN A 123 3.73 0.96 8.85
C ASN A 123 3.17 0.45 10.19
N VAL A 124 2.12 1.10 10.68
CA VAL A 124 1.37 0.67 11.88
C VAL A 124 -0.02 0.21 11.45
N TYR A 125 -0.32 -1.05 11.73
CA TYR A 125 -1.59 -1.71 11.45
C TYR A 125 -2.34 -1.97 12.74
N ALA A 126 -3.60 -1.56 12.81
CA ALA A 126 -4.47 -1.89 13.93
C ALA A 126 -5.88 -2.18 13.43
N ARG A 127 -6.30 -3.46 13.58
CA ARG A 127 -7.62 -4.02 13.21
C ARG A 127 -7.87 -4.09 11.68
N ALA A 128 -7.29 -5.09 11.00
CA ALA A 128 -7.46 -5.40 9.55
C ALA A 128 -7.69 -6.91 9.26
N MET A 129 -8.10 -7.28 8.03
CA MET A 129 -8.54 -8.64 7.58
C MET A 129 -8.11 -8.96 6.11
N ASN A 130 -8.17 -10.23 5.65
CA ASN A 130 -7.54 -10.73 4.39
C ASN A 130 -8.50 -11.51 3.43
N TRP A 131 -8.24 -11.56 2.09
CA TRP A 131 -9.06 -12.38 1.15
C TRP A 131 -8.53 -12.80 -0.27
N ALA A 132 -7.79 -11.98 -1.04
CA ALA A 132 -7.78 -12.09 -2.53
C ALA A 132 -6.61 -12.87 -3.18
N ALA A 133 -6.84 -13.47 -4.37
CA ALA A 133 -5.79 -14.09 -5.20
C ALA A 133 -6.11 -14.44 -6.69
N TYR A 134 -7.23 -14.00 -7.30
CA TYR A 134 -7.80 -14.66 -8.49
C TYR A 134 -7.66 -13.94 -9.86
N HIS A 135 -7.06 -12.74 -9.96
CA HIS A 135 -7.04 -11.94 -11.20
C HIS A 135 -5.86 -12.18 -12.16
N VAL A 136 -4.83 -12.91 -11.73
CA VAL A 136 -3.49 -12.98 -12.35
C VAL A 136 -3.48 -13.34 -13.85
N ALA A 137 -4.25 -14.35 -14.27
CA ALA A 137 -4.04 -15.02 -15.55
C ALA A 137 -4.71 -14.35 -16.77
N THR A 138 -5.44 -13.24 -16.60
CA THR A 138 -6.29 -12.65 -17.66
C THR A 138 -5.78 -11.28 -18.11
N THR A 139 -6.24 -10.20 -17.47
CA THR A 139 -6.03 -8.79 -17.85
C THR A 139 -4.56 -8.40 -17.99
N MET A 140 -3.67 -9.12 -17.30
CA MET A 140 -2.26 -8.76 -17.15
C MET A 140 -1.40 -9.10 -18.36
N LYS A 141 -1.64 -10.24 -19.02
CA LYS A 141 -0.84 -10.63 -20.20
C LYS A 141 -1.02 -9.66 -21.36
N GLN A 142 -2.26 -9.21 -21.55
CA GLN A 142 -2.65 -8.35 -22.67
C GLN A 142 -1.92 -6.99 -22.64
N ARG A 143 -1.80 -6.37 -21.46
CA ARG A 143 -1.27 -5.01 -21.33
C ARG A 143 0.25 -4.90 -21.48
N LEU A 144 1.00 -5.94 -21.14
CA LEU A 144 2.45 -5.95 -21.38
C LEU A 144 2.78 -5.91 -22.88
N ASP A 145 2.04 -6.68 -23.66
CA ASP A 145 2.28 -6.86 -25.10
C ASP A 145 2.04 -5.55 -25.90
N GLU A 146 1.43 -4.54 -25.27
CA GLU A 146 1.17 -3.22 -25.84
C GLU A 146 2.34 -2.21 -25.63
N MET A 147 3.40 -2.55 -24.88
CA MET A 147 4.49 -1.61 -24.51
C MET A 147 5.87 -1.95 -25.11
N PRO A 148 6.68 -0.94 -25.51
CA PRO A 148 7.97 -1.13 -26.19
C PRO A 148 9.14 -1.43 -25.23
N ILE A 149 9.00 -2.45 -24.38
CA ILE A 149 9.92 -2.74 -23.27
C ILE A 149 11.38 -3.04 -23.66
N GLN A 150 11.67 -3.27 -24.95
CA GLN A 150 13.02 -3.51 -25.47
C GLN A 150 13.76 -2.24 -25.93
N ASP A 151 13.12 -1.06 -25.90
CA ASP A 151 13.76 0.18 -26.34
C ASP A 151 14.96 0.59 -25.44
N PRO A 152 16.08 1.14 -25.97
CA PRO A 152 17.25 1.53 -25.18
C PRO A 152 17.05 2.62 -24.11
N VAL A 153 15.91 3.31 -24.10
CA VAL A 153 15.46 4.21 -23.02
C VAL A 153 14.81 3.40 -21.90
N TRP A 154 13.95 2.44 -22.26
CA TRP A 154 13.25 1.54 -21.35
C TRP A 154 14.21 0.53 -20.68
N ALA A 155 14.95 -0.22 -21.48
CA ALA A 155 15.91 -1.24 -21.08
C ALA A 155 16.99 -0.72 -20.09
N ARG A 156 17.30 0.59 -20.15
CA ARG A 156 18.30 1.25 -19.31
C ARG A 156 17.73 1.75 -17.98
N LYS A 157 16.45 2.14 -17.94
CA LYS A 157 15.80 2.64 -16.72
C LYS A 157 15.16 1.50 -15.91
N TYR A 158 14.69 0.45 -16.58
CA TYR A 158 13.97 -0.68 -15.98
C TYR A 158 14.51 -2.05 -16.50
N PRO A 159 15.81 -2.36 -16.28
CA PRO A 159 16.44 -3.58 -16.80
C PRO A 159 15.75 -4.89 -16.34
N GLU A 160 15.02 -4.86 -15.23
CA GLU A 160 14.22 -5.96 -14.70
C GLU A 160 13.11 -6.44 -15.67
N LEU A 161 12.47 -5.53 -16.42
CA LEU A 161 11.36 -5.87 -17.33
C LEU A 161 11.81 -6.73 -18.52
N LEU A 162 13.10 -6.69 -18.87
CA LEU A 162 13.66 -7.52 -19.95
C LEU A 162 13.65 -9.02 -19.62
N ARG A 163 13.59 -9.36 -18.32
CA ARG A 163 13.77 -10.74 -17.82
C ARG A 163 12.52 -11.32 -17.17
N ILE A 164 11.41 -10.58 -17.20
CA ILE A 164 10.18 -10.89 -16.47
C ILE A 164 9.55 -12.24 -16.83
N TRP A 165 9.79 -12.75 -18.05
CA TRP A 165 9.31 -14.06 -18.51
C TRP A 165 10.28 -15.23 -18.25
N GLU A 166 11.51 -14.96 -17.82
CA GLU A 166 12.55 -15.98 -17.65
C GLU A 166 12.46 -16.70 -16.30
N ASP A 167 11.70 -16.16 -15.32
CA ASP A 167 11.70 -16.65 -13.94
C ASP A 167 10.36 -16.42 -13.20
N GLU A 168 9.40 -17.34 -13.36
CA GLU A 168 8.09 -17.41 -12.67
C GLU A 168 7.34 -16.04 -12.54
N PRO A 169 6.83 -15.46 -13.65
CA PRO A 169 6.27 -14.09 -13.71
C PRO A 169 5.09 -13.80 -12.76
N ALA A 170 4.39 -14.83 -12.29
CA ALA A 170 3.24 -14.71 -11.39
C ALA A 170 3.59 -14.84 -9.90
N ALA A 171 4.85 -15.09 -9.56
CA ALA A 171 5.31 -15.15 -8.18
C ALA A 171 5.52 -13.73 -7.63
N PRO A 172 5.09 -13.42 -6.38
CA PRO A 172 5.21 -12.09 -5.78
C PRO A 172 6.64 -11.84 -5.25
N LYS A 173 7.62 -11.89 -6.16
CA LYS A 173 9.05 -11.76 -5.91
C LYS A 173 9.47 -10.35 -5.54
N GLY A 174 10.58 -10.24 -4.80
CA GLY A 174 11.20 -8.96 -4.45
C GLY A 174 10.40 -8.11 -3.46
N ASN A 175 9.24 -8.58 -2.99
CA ASN A 175 8.45 -7.86 -2.00
C ASN A 175 9.12 -7.96 -0.63
N ILE A 176 9.27 -6.81 0.02
CA ILE A 176 9.88 -6.70 1.35
C ILE A 176 8.85 -6.13 2.31
N ILE A 177 8.47 -6.91 3.32
CA ILE A 177 7.58 -6.51 4.40
C ILE A 177 8.41 -6.47 5.68
N ARG A 178 8.85 -5.28 6.11
CA ARG A 178 9.78 -5.15 7.23
C ARG A 178 9.51 -4.02 8.21
N HIS A 179 9.97 -4.19 9.43
CA HIS A 179 9.89 -3.17 10.49
C HIS A 179 8.47 -2.65 10.73
N ASN A 180 7.40 -3.37 10.38
CA ASN A 180 6.03 -2.92 10.62
C ASN A 180 5.56 -3.32 12.03
N VAL A 181 4.55 -2.64 12.54
CA VAL A 181 3.89 -2.96 13.82
C VAL A 181 2.43 -3.31 13.56
N SER A 182 1.97 -4.46 14.02
CA SER A 182 0.58 -4.92 13.87
C SER A 182 -0.05 -5.29 15.21
N GLN A 183 -1.13 -4.59 15.56
CA GLN A 183 -1.95 -4.90 16.72
C GLN A 183 -3.02 -5.95 16.37
N GLY A 184 -2.79 -7.18 16.80
CA GLY A 184 -3.65 -8.35 16.62
C GLY A 184 -3.72 -8.91 15.19
N GLY A 185 -4.28 -10.12 15.08
CA GLY A 185 -4.59 -10.79 13.81
C GLY A 185 -3.40 -11.50 13.13
N ASP A 186 -3.72 -12.28 12.08
CA ASP A 186 -2.71 -12.85 11.18
C ASP A 186 -2.13 -11.73 10.31
N PHE A 187 -0.88 -11.35 10.58
CA PHE A 187 -0.26 -10.12 10.08
C PHE A 187 0.07 -10.12 8.59
N ASP A 188 0.72 -11.19 8.10
CA ASP A 188 1.28 -11.18 6.74
C ASP A 188 0.23 -11.52 5.67
N GLY A 189 -0.76 -12.35 6.01
CA GLY A 189 -1.76 -12.85 5.06
C GLY A 189 -1.17 -13.60 3.86
N VAL A 190 0.12 -13.97 3.92
CA VAL A 190 0.89 -14.46 2.77
C VAL A 190 0.47 -15.90 2.48
N ARG A 191 0.06 -16.16 1.24
CA ARG A 191 -0.26 -17.53 0.82
C ARG A 191 0.97 -18.43 0.97
N ALA A 192 0.76 -19.67 1.40
CA ALA A 192 1.85 -20.63 1.64
C ALA A 192 2.74 -20.90 0.40
N ASP A 193 2.21 -20.74 -0.82
CA ASP A 193 2.96 -20.84 -2.08
C ASP A 193 3.75 -19.56 -2.44
N ALA A 194 3.36 -18.41 -1.89
CA ALA A 194 4.03 -17.12 -2.03
C ALA A 194 5.15 -16.89 -0.99
N ALA A 195 5.09 -17.54 0.18
CA ALA A 195 5.98 -17.30 1.33
C ALA A 195 7.48 -17.37 1.01
N ARG A 196 7.89 -18.16 0.00
CA ARG A 196 9.29 -18.27 -0.43
C ARG A 196 9.84 -17.09 -1.24
N TYR A 197 8.98 -16.11 -1.57
CA TYR A 197 9.30 -14.97 -2.45
C TYR A 197 9.23 -13.61 -1.76
N VAL A 198 8.77 -13.57 -0.50
CA VAL A 198 8.56 -12.37 0.29
C VAL A 198 9.57 -12.33 1.43
N GLU A 199 10.29 -11.22 1.60
CA GLU A 199 11.11 -11.00 2.79
C GLU A 199 10.23 -10.50 3.94
N LEU A 200 10.24 -11.22 5.06
CA LEU A 200 9.54 -10.85 6.30
C LEU A 200 10.57 -10.66 7.42
N THR A 201 10.93 -9.41 7.74
CA THR A 201 12.02 -9.08 8.66
C THR A 201 11.65 -8.00 9.69
N GLY A 202 11.93 -8.22 10.97
CA GLY A 202 11.75 -7.22 12.02
C GLY A 202 10.31 -6.68 12.23
N ASN A 203 9.27 -7.41 11.82
CA ASN A 203 7.89 -6.99 12.10
C ASN A 203 7.47 -7.37 13.53
N LEU A 204 6.84 -6.46 14.26
CA LEU A 204 6.20 -6.72 15.55
C LEU A 204 4.73 -7.08 15.34
N VAL A 205 4.31 -8.25 15.83
CA VAL A 205 2.91 -8.68 15.82
C VAL A 205 2.53 -9.10 17.23
N ALA A 206 1.57 -8.41 17.84
CA ALA A 206 1.13 -8.66 19.22
C ALA A 206 -0.29 -8.12 19.47
N ASP A 207 -1.01 -8.67 20.45
CA ASP A 207 -2.34 -8.16 20.84
C ASP A 207 -2.27 -6.77 21.49
N ASP A 208 -1.17 -6.49 22.20
CA ASP A 208 -0.78 -5.15 22.63
C ASP A 208 0.61 -4.83 22.06
N VAL A 209 0.71 -3.72 21.35
CA VAL A 209 1.96 -3.20 20.75
C VAL A 209 2.56 -2.05 21.57
N GLU A 210 2.01 -1.81 22.77
CA GLU A 210 2.47 -0.81 23.73
C GLU A 210 2.30 0.63 23.23
N PHE A 211 1.10 0.97 22.74
CA PHE A 211 0.76 2.36 22.43
C PHE A 211 0.81 3.25 23.68
N SER A 212 1.51 4.38 23.58
CA SER A 212 1.45 5.50 24.53
C SER A 212 0.35 6.51 24.16
N GLY A 213 0.04 6.61 22.86
CA GLY A 213 -1.13 7.30 22.33
C GLY A 213 -2.41 6.46 22.37
N ARG A 214 -3.53 7.04 21.96
CA ARG A 214 -4.80 6.34 21.75
C ARG A 214 -5.22 6.44 20.27
N PRO A 215 -5.14 5.37 19.47
CA PRO A 215 -5.64 5.36 18.11
C PRO A 215 -7.16 5.67 18.06
N PRO A 216 -7.66 6.37 17.02
CA PRO A 216 -6.93 6.92 15.87
C PRO A 216 -6.30 8.31 16.13
N HIS A 217 -6.35 8.83 17.35
CA HIS A 217 -5.84 10.17 17.68
C HIS A 217 -4.32 10.23 17.81
N SER A 218 -3.68 9.15 18.28
CA SER A 218 -2.23 8.98 18.19
C SER A 218 -1.85 7.50 18.22
N PHE A 219 -0.82 7.15 17.46
CA PHE A 219 -0.23 5.81 17.32
C PHE A 219 1.16 5.74 17.98
N ALA A 220 1.55 6.76 18.74
CA ALA A 220 2.88 6.86 19.33
C ALA A 220 3.14 5.67 20.26
N LEU A 221 4.14 4.85 19.96
CA LEU A 221 4.56 3.73 20.81
C LEU A 221 5.25 4.25 22.08
N ARG A 222 5.16 3.48 23.17
CA ARG A 222 5.94 3.77 24.38
C ARG A 222 7.43 3.62 24.09
N ARG A 223 8.27 4.34 24.83
CA ARG A 223 9.74 4.35 24.66
C ARG A 223 10.41 3.00 24.93
N ASP A 224 9.72 2.12 25.67
CA ASP A 224 10.15 0.76 26.00
C ASP A 224 9.65 -0.32 25.01
N SER A 225 8.85 0.06 23.99
CA SER A 225 8.27 -0.87 23.02
C SER A 225 9.33 -1.73 22.29
N PRO A 226 9.12 -3.05 22.14
CA PRO A 226 10.04 -3.93 21.43
C PRO A 226 10.20 -3.57 19.94
N ALA A 227 9.28 -2.80 19.36
CA ALA A 227 9.37 -2.32 17.98
C ALA A 227 10.68 -1.57 17.69
N TRP A 228 11.19 -0.78 18.65
CA TRP A 228 12.43 -0.01 18.49
C TRP A 228 13.66 -0.92 18.29
N ALA A 229 13.69 -2.07 18.97
CA ALA A 229 14.77 -3.06 18.83
C ALA A 229 14.67 -3.87 17.52
N LEU A 230 13.49 -3.88 16.89
CA LEU A 230 13.20 -4.54 15.63
C LEU A 230 13.41 -3.63 14.40
N GLY A 231 13.85 -2.38 14.60
CA GLY A 231 14.14 -1.43 13.52
C GLY A 231 12.99 -0.49 13.15
N PHE A 232 11.91 -0.43 13.95
CA PHE A 232 10.86 0.57 13.77
C PHE A 232 11.38 1.98 14.10
N GLU A 233 11.05 2.95 13.26
CA GLU A 233 11.34 4.38 13.38
C GLU A 233 10.06 5.18 13.69
N ALA A 234 10.20 6.28 14.44
CA ALA A 234 9.06 7.08 14.88
C ALA A 234 8.37 7.80 13.70
N ILE A 235 7.05 7.65 13.58
CA ILE A 235 6.26 8.30 12.54
C ILE A 235 5.95 9.75 12.96
N PRO A 236 6.16 10.75 12.07
CA PRO A 236 5.83 12.16 12.32
C PRO A 236 4.32 12.43 12.23
N GLU A 237 3.56 11.93 13.21
CA GLU A 237 2.10 12.09 13.33
C GLU A 237 1.65 13.56 13.34
N ASP A 238 2.44 14.42 13.97
CA ASP A 238 2.22 15.87 14.11
C ASP A 238 2.19 16.63 12.78
N ARG A 239 2.71 16.02 11.71
CA ARG A 239 2.78 16.60 10.37
C ARG A 239 1.66 16.15 9.44
N ILE A 240 0.80 15.23 9.87
CA ILE A 240 -0.27 14.66 9.03
C ILE A 240 -1.47 15.62 8.96
N GLY A 241 -2.02 15.78 7.76
CA GLY A 241 -3.17 16.64 7.48
C GLY A 241 -2.78 18.04 6.96
N PRO A 242 -3.77 18.94 6.86
CA PRO A 242 -3.59 20.29 6.32
C PRO A 242 -2.57 21.13 7.10
N ARG A 243 -1.78 21.90 6.37
CA ARG A 243 -0.93 22.95 6.94
C ARG A 243 -1.68 24.29 6.89
N HIS A 244 -1.56 25.05 7.97
CA HIS A 244 -1.99 26.45 8.06
C HIS A 244 -0.78 27.39 8.00
#